data_AF-A0AB39QW04-F1
#
_entry.id   AF-A0AB39QW04-F1
#
_cell.length_a   1.000
_cell.length_b   1.000
_cell.length_c   1.000
_cell.angle_alpha   90.00
_cell.angle_beta   90.00
_cell.angle_gamma   90.00
#
_symmetry.space_group_name_H-M   'P 1'
#
loop_
_entity.id
_entity.type
_entity.pdbx_description
1 polymer ?
#
loop_
_entity_poly.entity_id
_entity_poly.type
_entity_poly.pdbx_seq_one_letter_code
_entity_poly.pdbx_strand_id
1 'polypeptide(L)'
;MSPRDRVLSMFDRPAPGAVPVRGCPFIGAAAEFPDPGTAVHSYAREQKLRMVRLVTALVAELGCREPAALGEQLVTLADGAASRGMVLGDPDYGRHARAAAETLLAHALPAGAS
;
A
#
# COMPACT_ATOMS: atom_id res chain seq x y z
N MET A 1 7.12 -12.07 -11.70
CA MET A 1 6.53 -11.99 -10.35
C MET A 1 5.04 -12.29 -10.48
N SER A 2 4.50 -13.10 -9.57
CA SER A 2 3.05 -13.32 -9.48
C SER A 2 2.34 -12.02 -9.06
N PRO A 3 1.01 -11.90 -9.27
CA PRO A 3 0.25 -10.77 -8.73
C PRO A 3 0.40 -10.66 -7.20
N ARG A 4 0.47 -11.81 -6.51
CA ARG A 4 0.71 -11.88 -5.07
C ARG A 4 2.05 -11.26 -4.68
N ASP A 5 3.14 -11.61 -5.38
CA ASP A 5 4.46 -11.04 -5.11
C ASP A 5 4.47 -9.53 -5.33
N ARG A 6 3.77 -9.04 -6.36
CA ARG A 6 3.66 -7.59 -6.65
C ARG A 6 2.91 -6.83 -5.56
N VAL A 7 1.88 -7.44 -4.97
CA VAL A 7 1.19 -6.87 -3.81
C VAL A 7 2.12 -6.84 -2.61
N LEU A 8 2.77 -7.97 -2.30
CA LEU A 8 3.62 -8.08 -1.13
C LEU A 8 4.88 -7.21 -1.22
N SER A 9 5.37 -6.92 -2.43
CA SER A 9 6.54 -6.06 -2.62
C SER A 9 6.33 -4.61 -2.18
N MET A 10 5.08 -4.16 -2.01
CA MET A 10 4.80 -2.84 -1.41
C MET A 10 5.32 -2.70 0.02
N PHE A 11 5.57 -3.83 0.69
CA PHE A 11 6.00 -3.88 2.09
C PHE A 11 7.46 -4.32 2.26
N ASP A 12 8.19 -4.51 1.16
CA ASP A 12 9.58 -4.95 1.22
C ASP A 12 10.47 -3.88 1.83
N ARG A 13 11.53 -4.33 2.51
CA ARG A 13 12.56 -3.43 3.01
C ARG A 13 13.21 -2.70 1.82
N PRO A 14 13.42 -1.38 1.90
CA PRO A 14 14.22 -0.66 0.93
C PRO A 14 15.60 -1.30 0.79
N ALA A 15 16.14 -1.35 -0.44
CA ALA A 15 17.48 -1.86 -0.68
C ALA A 15 18.53 -1.04 0.11
N PRO A 16 19.65 -1.65 0.53
CA PRO A 16 20.75 -0.91 1.15
C PRO A 16 21.19 0.27 0.27
N GLY A 17 21.31 1.47 0.86
CA GLY A 17 21.66 2.70 0.14
C GLY A 17 20.49 3.38 -0.60
N ALA A 18 19.27 2.83 -0.54
CA ALA A 18 18.08 3.54 -1.00
C ALA A 18 17.84 4.80 -0.15
N VAL A 19 17.27 5.83 -0.78
CA VAL A 19 16.82 7.03 -0.08
C VAL A 19 15.80 6.61 1.00
N PRO A 20 15.96 7.02 2.27
CA PRO A 20 15.04 6.65 3.33
C PRO A 20 13.59 7.01 2.96
N VAL A 21 12.66 6.08 3.18
CA VAL A 21 11.24 6.34 2.98
C VAL A 21 10.79 7.42 3.97
N ARG A 22 10.55 8.63 3.48
CA ARG A 22 10.01 9.78 4.24
C ARG A 22 8.49 9.71 4.38
N GLY A 23 7.95 8.50 4.50
CA GLY A 23 6.51 8.23 4.42
C GLY A 23 6.00 8.25 2.98
N CYS A 24 4.68 8.21 2.83
CA CYS A 24 4.07 8.37 1.51
C CYS A 24 4.12 9.84 1.09
N PRO A 25 4.75 10.20 -0.05
CA PRO A 25 4.88 11.58 -0.48
C PRO A 25 3.51 12.26 -0.70
N PHE A 26 2.51 11.52 -1.14
CA PHE A 26 1.16 12.05 -1.35
C PHE A 26 0.42 12.35 -0.04
N ILE A 27 0.68 11.58 1.03
CA ILE A 27 0.13 11.91 2.37
C ILE A 27 0.81 13.16 2.91
N GLY A 28 2.13 13.27 2.77
CA GLY A 28 2.87 14.47 3.16
C GLY A 28 2.36 15.72 2.43
N ALA A 29 2.18 15.61 1.10
CA ALA A 29 1.63 16.70 0.29
C ALA A 29 0.20 17.10 0.72
N ALA A 30 -0.68 16.14 1.01
CA ALA A 30 -2.02 16.43 1.50
C ALA A 30 -2.02 17.05 2.91
N ALA A 31 -1.03 16.73 3.74
CA ALA A 31 -0.87 17.35 5.07
C ALA A 31 -0.36 18.80 4.99
N GLU A 32 0.53 19.10 4.04
CA GLU A 32 1.06 20.45 3.79
C GLU A 32 0.03 21.34 3.07
N PHE A 33 -0.79 20.76 2.19
CA PHE A 33 -1.85 21.43 1.45
C PHE A 33 -3.23 20.84 1.80
N PRO A 34 -3.83 21.22 2.95
CA PRO A 34 -5.02 20.56 3.47
C PRO A 34 -6.33 20.91 2.74
N ASP A 35 -6.35 21.98 1.93
CA ASP A 35 -7.52 22.35 1.13
C ASP A 35 -7.68 21.40 -0.07
N PRO A 36 -8.78 20.61 -0.15
CA PRO A 36 -9.03 19.67 -1.25
C PRO A 36 -9.16 20.32 -2.62
N GLY A 37 -9.49 21.61 -2.67
CA GLY A 37 -9.58 22.38 -3.92
C GLY A 37 -8.23 22.70 -4.56
N THR A 38 -7.12 22.54 -3.83
CA THR A 38 -5.78 22.80 -4.37
C THR A 38 -5.36 21.72 -5.37
N ALA A 39 -4.60 22.13 -6.39
CA ALA A 39 -4.04 21.20 -7.38
C ALA A 39 -3.16 20.11 -6.72
N VAL A 40 -2.42 20.46 -5.66
CA VAL A 40 -1.55 19.53 -4.94
C VAL A 40 -2.37 18.48 -4.20
N HIS A 41 -3.40 18.88 -3.43
CA HIS A 41 -4.22 17.92 -2.71
C HIS A 41 -5.02 17.03 -3.66
N SER A 42 -5.57 17.61 -4.73
CA SER A 42 -6.27 16.87 -5.78
C SER A 42 -5.38 15.82 -6.44
N TYR A 43 -4.15 16.18 -6.80
CA TYR A 43 -3.18 15.24 -7.37
C TYR A 43 -2.82 14.12 -6.37
N ALA A 44 -2.55 14.47 -5.11
CA ALA A 44 -2.29 13.48 -4.06
C ALA A 44 -3.45 12.47 -3.91
N ARG A 45 -4.70 12.97 -3.91
CA ARG A 45 -5.91 12.13 -3.89
C ARG A 45 -5.98 11.20 -5.09
N GLU A 46 -5.70 11.69 -6.30
CA GLU A 46 -5.70 10.88 -7.51
C GLU A 46 -4.66 9.75 -7.46
N GLN A 47 -3.47 10.00 -6.90
CA GLN A 47 -2.45 8.96 -6.76
C GLN A 47 -2.88 7.88 -5.75
N LYS A 48 -3.56 8.25 -4.65
CA LYS A 48 -4.15 7.28 -3.72
C LYS A 48 -5.20 6.39 -4.38
N LEU A 49 -6.13 7.00 -5.09
CA LEU A 49 -7.16 6.26 -5.82
C LEU A 49 -6.56 5.39 -6.93
N ARG A 50 -5.48 5.84 -7.59
CA ARG A 50 -4.76 5.05 -8.58
C ARG A 50 -4.12 3.81 -7.94
N MET A 51 -3.49 3.97 -6.79
CA MET A 51 -2.87 2.86 -6.07
C MET A 51 -3.91 1.80 -5.69
N VAL A 52 -5.06 2.21 -5.15
CA VAL A 52 -6.19 1.29 -4.87
C VAL A 52 -6.63 0.55 -6.13
N ARG A 53 -6.86 1.26 -7.25
CA ARG A 53 -7.27 0.60 -8.51
C ARG A 53 -6.26 -0.46 -8.99
N LEU A 54 -4.96 -0.16 -8.88
CA LEU A 54 -3.90 -1.09 -9.28
C LEU A 54 -3.88 -2.34 -8.38
N VAL A 55 -3.96 -2.15 -7.06
CA VAL A 55 -3.95 -3.28 -6.12
C VAL A 55 -5.24 -4.11 -6.25
N THR A 56 -6.39 -3.47 -6.41
CA THR A 56 -7.68 -4.13 -6.69
C THR A 56 -7.60 -5.01 -7.93
N ALA A 57 -6.97 -4.55 -9.01
CA ALA A 57 -6.77 -5.36 -10.21
C ALA A 57 -5.90 -6.60 -9.93
N LEU A 58 -4.80 -6.44 -9.18
CA LEU A 58 -3.92 -7.55 -8.82
C LEU A 58 -4.63 -8.61 -7.97
N VAL A 59 -5.43 -8.21 -6.99
CA VAL A 59 -6.14 -9.18 -6.15
C VAL A 59 -7.34 -9.81 -6.87
N ALA A 60 -7.92 -9.13 -7.86
CA ALA A 60 -8.90 -9.73 -8.76
C ALA A 60 -8.27 -10.83 -9.63
N GLU A 61 -7.05 -10.62 -10.13
CA GLU A 61 -6.29 -11.66 -10.87
C GLU A 61 -6.02 -12.92 -10.02
N LEU A 62 -5.97 -12.78 -8.69
CA LEU A 62 -5.81 -13.89 -7.74
C LEU A 62 -7.14 -14.62 -7.41
N GLY A 63 -8.27 -14.18 -7.97
CA GLY A 63 -9.58 -14.77 -7.69
C GLY A 63 -10.19 -14.32 -6.36
N CYS A 64 -9.79 -13.16 -5.84
CA CYS A 64 -10.42 -12.58 -4.64
C CYS A 64 -11.92 -12.36 -4.86
N ARG A 65 -12.74 -12.76 -3.88
CA ARG A 65 -14.20 -12.59 -3.92
C ARG A 65 -14.63 -11.12 -3.84
N GLU A 66 -13.92 -10.33 -3.05
CA GLU A 66 -14.22 -8.90 -2.81
C GLU A 66 -12.98 -8.04 -3.07
N PRO A 67 -12.53 -7.94 -4.33
CA PRO A 67 -11.23 -7.35 -4.67
C PRO A 67 -11.13 -5.86 -4.31
N ALA A 68 -12.24 -5.12 -4.39
CA ALA A 68 -12.27 -3.70 -4.02
C ALA A 68 -12.03 -3.49 -2.51
N ALA A 69 -12.65 -4.31 -1.66
CA ALA A 69 -12.49 -4.23 -0.22
C ALA A 69 -11.07 -4.61 0.20
N LEU A 70 -10.53 -5.71 -0.35
CA LEU A 70 -9.16 -6.13 -0.07
C LEU A 70 -8.13 -5.11 -0.59
N GLY A 71 -8.36 -4.53 -1.77
CA GLY A 71 -7.49 -3.50 -2.34
C GLY A 71 -7.34 -2.29 -1.43
N GLU A 72 -8.46 -1.79 -0.87
CA GLU A 72 -8.45 -0.69 0.10
C GLU A 72 -7.71 -1.05 1.39
N GLN A 73 -7.92 -2.25 1.94
CA GLN A 73 -7.23 -2.71 3.14
C GLN A 73 -5.71 -2.76 2.93
N LEU A 74 -5.26 -3.33 1.81
CA LEU A 74 -3.84 -3.48 1.50
C LEU A 74 -3.15 -2.13 1.28
N VAL A 75 -3.79 -1.19 0.58
CA VAL A 75 -3.24 0.16 0.39
C VAL A 75 -3.22 0.94 1.70
N THR A 76 -4.25 0.80 2.54
CA THR A 76 -4.28 1.39 3.89
C THR A 76 -3.11 0.89 4.74
N LEU A 77 -2.81 -0.41 4.69
CA LEU A 77 -1.64 -0.98 5.37
C LEU A 77 -0.31 -0.41 4.85
N ALA A 78 -0.18 -0.21 3.53
CA ALA A 78 1.03 0.36 2.93
C ALA A 78 1.24 1.81 3.37
N ASP A 79 0.16 2.59 3.41
CA ASP A 79 0.16 3.97 3.88
C ASP A 79 0.54 4.08 5.36
N GLY A 80 -0.05 3.22 6.19
CA GLY A 80 0.27 3.13 7.61
C GLY A 80 1.72 2.70 7.85
N ALA A 81 2.22 1.73 7.11
CA ALA A 81 3.61 1.28 7.20
C ALA A 81 4.60 2.38 6.85
N ALA A 82 4.35 3.10 5.75
CA ALA A 82 5.19 4.22 5.33
C ALA A 82 5.21 5.33 6.39
N SER A 83 4.04 5.71 6.92
CA SER A 83 3.90 6.74 7.96
C SER A 83 4.64 6.34 9.24
N ARG A 84 4.43 5.12 9.73
CA ARG A 84 5.06 4.62 10.95
C ARG A 84 6.57 4.43 10.80
N GLY A 85 7.03 3.91 9.66
CA GLY A 85 8.45 3.79 9.36
C GLY A 85 9.16 5.15 9.37
N MET A 86 8.51 6.19 8.85
CA MET A 86 9.02 7.55 8.89
C MET A 86 9.09 8.12 10.32
N VAL A 87 7.99 8.03 11.09
CA VAL A 87 7.93 8.58 12.45
C VAL A 87 8.89 7.87 13.42
N LEU A 88 9.02 6.56 13.28
CA LEU A 88 9.87 5.73 14.17
C LEU A 88 11.32 5.61 13.68
N GLY A 89 11.64 6.10 12.48
CA GLY A 89 12.96 5.92 11.88
C GLY A 89 13.31 4.45 11.58
N ASP A 90 12.30 3.60 11.36
CA ASP A 90 12.46 2.17 11.09
C ASP A 90 12.24 1.90 9.58
N PRO A 91 13.30 1.74 8.77
CA PRO A 91 13.17 1.48 7.34
C PRO A 91 12.57 0.10 7.03
N ASP A 92 12.52 -0.81 8.01
CA ASP A 92 11.97 -2.16 7.85
C ASP A 92 10.52 -2.27 8.40
N TYR A 93 9.88 -1.15 8.72
CA TYR A 93 8.55 -1.16 9.35
C TYR A 93 7.48 -1.87 8.51
N GLY A 94 7.69 -1.94 7.19
CA GLY A 94 6.88 -2.70 6.24
C GLY A 94 6.62 -4.15 6.65
N ARG A 95 7.55 -4.80 7.38
CA ARG A 95 7.38 -6.18 7.87
C ARG A 95 6.07 -6.43 8.62
N HIS A 96 5.60 -5.45 9.39
CA HIS A 96 4.36 -5.56 10.17
C HIS A 96 3.12 -5.54 9.26
N ALA A 97 3.11 -4.62 8.30
CA ALA A 97 2.05 -4.54 7.30
C ALA A 97 2.06 -5.75 6.36
N ARG A 98 3.24 -6.29 6.04
CA ARG A 98 3.39 -7.51 5.26
C ARG A 98 2.70 -8.70 5.94
N ALA A 99 2.97 -8.93 7.22
CA ALA A 99 2.34 -10.03 7.96
C ALA A 99 0.80 -9.91 7.99
N ALA A 100 0.28 -8.69 8.16
CA ALA A 100 -1.15 -8.41 8.07
C ALA A 100 -1.70 -8.66 6.65
N ALA A 101 -0.99 -8.20 5.61
CA ALA A 101 -1.37 -8.40 4.21
C ALA A 101 -1.40 -9.89 3.84
N GLU A 102 -0.44 -10.68 4.30
CA GLU A 102 -0.40 -12.14 4.11
C GLU A 102 -1.62 -12.82 4.75
N THR A 103 -2.02 -12.38 5.94
CA THR A 103 -3.23 -12.86 6.62
C THR A 103 -4.49 -12.53 5.82
N LEU A 104 -4.63 -11.27 5.38
CA LEU A 104 -5.77 -10.83 4.58
C LEU A 104 -5.87 -11.60 3.24
N LEU A 105 -4.75 -11.76 2.54
CA LEU A 105 -4.69 -12.54 1.30
C LEU A 105 -5.10 -14.00 1.53
N ALA A 106 -4.59 -14.65 2.59
CA ALA A 106 -4.93 -16.04 2.90
C ALA A 106 -6.44 -16.23 3.16
N HIS A 107 -7.12 -15.25 3.76
CA HIS A 107 -8.56 -15.33 4.04
C HIS A 107 -9.45 -14.90 2.87
N ALA A 108 -8.95 -14.02 2.00
CA ALA A 108 -9.74 -13.43 0.92
C ALA A 108 -9.67 -14.24 -0.38
N LEU A 109 -8.62 -15.06 -0.55
CA LEU A 109 -8.43 -15.89 -1.74
C LEU A 109 -9.02 -17.30 -1.55
N PRO A 110 -9.52 -17.94 -2.62
CA PRO A 110 -9.98 -19.31 -2.57
C PRO A 110 -8.81 -20.27 -2.26
N ALA A 111 -9.11 -21.38 -1.57
CA ALA A 111 -8.11 -22.39 -1.27
C ALA A 111 -7.48 -22.93 -2.57
N GLY A 112 -6.17 -22.71 -2.75
CA GLY A 112 -5.42 -23.15 -3.94
C GLY A 112 -5.02 -22.05 -4.93
N ALA A 113 -5.43 -20.78 -4.73
CA ALA A 113 -4.90 -19.67 -5.51
C ALA A 113 -3.41 -19.44 -5.15
N SER A 114 -2.51 -19.76 -6.08
CA SER A 114 -1.05 -19.55 -5.95
C SER A 114 -0.63 -18.27 -6.66
#